data_AF-A0A1Z4VMR6-F1
#
_entry.id   AF-A0A1Z4VMR6-F1
#
_cell.length_a   1.000
_cell.length_b   1.000
_cell.length_c   1.000
_cell.angle_alpha   90.00
_cell.angle_beta   90.00
_cell.angle_gamma   90.00
#
_symmetry.space_group_name_H-M   'P 1'
#
loop_
_entity.id
_entity.type
_entity.pdbx_description
1 polymer ?
#
loop_
_entity_poly.entity_id
_entity_poly.type
_entity_poly.pdbx_seq_one_letter_code
_entity_poly.pdbx_strand_id
1 'polypeptide(L)'
;MHGFLTLAEQVGWRCGIDERKETIYMEIDGERLFFQLKEIVKQVDHEPSKEEELQDRQIGWRVSQRFDYIPTGKLSLRIESYLHGMVSRTRWSDSNKALIEDQLEAILTGFIHAADAARQLREKREADKQRWEAAYREQLRRERNAKIEKEKRQQLFDKARDWRKAEEVTSFIEAVKHGMEVGMIPTSPDLEEWLTWADSVKISLNPLNNFESLLHEYSKLLQDQSDT
;
A
#
# COMPACT_ATOMS: atom_id res chain seq x y z
N MET A 1 9.59 11.18 -42.24
CA MET A 1 9.75 11.70 -40.84
C MET A 1 9.51 13.20 -40.71
N HIS A 2 10.13 14.07 -41.54
CA HIS A 2 9.96 15.52 -41.40
C HIS A 2 8.48 15.98 -41.43
N GLY A 3 7.66 15.44 -42.34
CA GLY A 3 6.24 15.82 -42.46
C GLY A 3 5.36 15.45 -41.26
N PHE A 4 5.64 14.35 -40.54
CA PHE A 4 4.88 13.95 -39.36
C PHE A 4 5.12 14.90 -38.18
N LEU A 5 6.38 15.30 -37.97
CA LEU A 5 6.74 16.25 -36.93
C LEU A 5 6.21 17.65 -37.24
N THR A 6 6.30 18.09 -38.49
CA THR A 6 5.73 19.39 -38.91
C THR A 6 4.22 19.44 -38.72
N LEU A 7 3.50 18.35 -39.02
CA LEU A 7 2.05 18.32 -38.84
C LEU A 7 1.66 18.28 -37.36
N ALA A 8 2.41 17.56 -36.53
CA ALA A 8 2.24 17.56 -35.08
C ALA A 8 2.48 18.96 -34.47
N GLU A 9 3.52 19.67 -34.92
CA GLU A 9 3.80 21.04 -34.48
C GLU A 9 2.72 22.03 -34.93
N GLN A 10 2.17 21.88 -36.14
CA GLN A 10 1.06 22.70 -36.64
C GLN A 10 -0.22 22.58 -35.80
N VAL A 11 -0.44 21.41 -35.18
CA VAL A 11 -1.56 21.18 -34.25
C VAL A 11 -1.20 21.43 -32.78
N GLY A 12 -0.01 21.98 -32.53
CA GLY A 12 0.45 22.37 -31.18
C GLY A 12 0.96 21.23 -30.31
N TRP A 13 1.20 20.05 -30.88
CA TRP A 13 1.72 18.90 -30.14
C TRP A 13 3.23 18.97 -30.03
N ARG A 14 3.77 18.48 -28.92
CA ARG A 14 5.22 18.44 -28.70
C ARG A 14 5.71 17.01 -28.83
N CYS A 15 6.85 16.83 -29.48
CA CYS A 15 7.57 15.56 -29.50
C CYS A 15 8.87 15.67 -28.70
N GLY A 16 9.28 14.56 -28.11
CA GLY A 16 10.59 14.48 -27.48
C GLY A 16 11.04 13.04 -27.32
N ILE A 17 12.28 12.89 -26.84
CA ILE A 17 12.82 11.61 -26.40
C ILE A 17 12.78 11.62 -24.88
N ASP A 18 12.27 10.55 -24.29
CA ASP A 18 12.42 10.29 -22.86
C ASP A 18 13.72 9.52 -22.66
N GLU A 19 14.74 10.21 -22.12
CA GLU A 19 16.07 9.64 -21.91
C GLU A 19 16.07 8.43 -20.96
N ARG A 20 15.09 8.31 -20.06
CA ARG A 20 15.01 7.19 -19.11
C ARG A 20 14.44 5.93 -19.75
N LYS A 21 13.48 6.10 -20.65
CA LYS A 21 12.83 4.98 -21.36
C LYS A 21 13.42 4.72 -22.75
N GLU A 22 14.38 5.54 -23.18
CA GLU A 22 14.98 5.52 -24.51
C GLU A 22 13.91 5.45 -25.61
N THR A 23 12.80 6.17 -25.41
CA THR A 23 11.61 6.08 -26.26
C THR A 23 11.07 7.47 -26.56
N ILE A 24 10.55 7.63 -27.78
CA ILE A 24 9.92 8.85 -28.23
C ILE A 24 8.51 8.98 -27.63
N TYR A 25 8.15 10.22 -27.31
CA TYR A 25 6.81 10.55 -26.84
C TYR A 25 6.21 11.69 -27.65
N MET A 26 4.89 11.74 -27.61
CA MET A 26 4.06 12.82 -28.12
C MET A 26 3.24 13.37 -26.96
N GLU A 27 3.36 14.66 -26.69
CA GLU A 27 2.62 15.37 -25.66
C GLU A 27 1.40 16.06 -26.27
N ILE A 28 0.22 15.64 -25.83
CA ILE A 28 -1.09 16.12 -26.31
C ILE A 28 -1.91 16.48 -25.09
N ASP A 29 -2.32 17.74 -24.98
CA ASP A 29 -3.07 18.27 -23.83
C ASP A 29 -2.47 17.91 -22.46
N GLY A 30 -1.14 17.89 -22.36
CA GLY A 30 -0.42 17.52 -21.14
C GLY A 30 -0.26 16.02 -20.90
N GLU A 31 -0.81 15.16 -21.76
CA GLU A 31 -0.60 13.70 -21.73
C GLU A 31 0.60 13.31 -22.58
N ARG A 32 1.58 12.63 -21.98
CA ARG A 32 2.70 12.05 -22.72
C ARG A 32 2.38 10.63 -23.17
N LEU A 33 2.23 10.47 -24.48
CA LEU A 33 2.04 9.20 -25.15
C LEU A 33 3.35 8.70 -25.72
N PHE A 34 3.87 7.64 -25.14
CA PHE A 34 5.06 6.95 -25.65
C PHE A 34 4.69 6.11 -26.86
N PHE A 35 5.54 6.12 -27.89
CA PHE A 35 5.33 5.33 -29.09
C PHE A 35 6.66 4.87 -29.68
N GLN A 36 6.59 3.90 -30.57
CA GLN A 36 7.74 3.37 -31.29
C GLN A 36 7.45 3.33 -32.77
N LEU A 37 8.46 3.67 -33.56
CA LEU A 37 8.51 3.39 -34.99
C LEU A 37 9.61 2.36 -35.21
N LYS A 38 9.26 1.18 -35.69
CA LYS A 38 10.19 0.06 -35.92
C LYS A 38 10.01 -0.51 -37.30
N GLU A 39 11.10 -1.00 -37.88
CA GLU A 39 11.01 -1.85 -39.06
C GLU A 39 10.46 -3.23 -38.67
N ILE A 40 9.55 -3.75 -39.49
CA ILE A 40 9.06 -5.11 -39.39
C ILE A 40 10.17 -6.04 -39.87
N VAL A 41 10.50 -7.02 -39.05
CA VAL A 41 11.45 -8.07 -39.39
C VAL A 41 10.72 -9.36 -39.67
N LYS A 42 11.22 -10.11 -40.66
CA LYS A 42 10.78 -11.48 -40.91
C LYS A 42 11.69 -12.42 -40.13
N GLN A 43 11.08 -13.15 -39.20
CA GLN A 43 11.74 -14.23 -38.48
C GLN A 43 11.85 -15.45 -39.40
N VAL A 44 13.05 -16.03 -39.51
CA VAL A 44 13.31 -17.27 -40.24
C VAL A 44 14.13 -18.21 -39.36
N ASP A 45 14.01 -19.52 -39.56
CA ASP A 45 14.84 -20.48 -38.83
C ASP A 45 16.31 -20.25 -39.18
N HIS A 46 17.14 -20.15 -38.15
CA HIS A 46 18.59 -19.99 -38.30
C HIS A 46 19.19 -21.31 -38.74
N GLU A 47 20.07 -21.28 -39.74
CA GLU A 47 20.88 -22.42 -40.16
C GLU A 47 22.20 -22.40 -39.37
N PRO A 48 22.37 -23.27 -38.35
CA PRO A 48 23.54 -23.22 -37.48
C PRO A 48 24.81 -23.54 -38.28
N SER A 49 25.87 -22.77 -38.03
CA SER A 49 27.18 -23.10 -38.57
C SER A 49 27.74 -24.37 -37.92
N LYS A 50 28.71 -25.03 -38.58
CA LYS A 50 29.36 -26.23 -38.04
C LYS A 50 30.04 -25.98 -36.69
N GLU A 51 30.50 -24.76 -36.44
CA GLU A 51 31.13 -24.36 -35.17
C GLU A 51 30.10 -24.27 -34.05
N GLU A 52 28.93 -23.67 -34.33
CA GLU A 52 27.81 -23.58 -33.39
C GLU A 52 27.22 -24.97 -33.06
N GLU A 53 27.10 -25.85 -34.05
CA GLU A 53 26.68 -27.24 -33.81
C GLU A 53 27.66 -28.01 -32.92
N LEU A 54 28.96 -27.78 -33.09
CA LEU A 54 30.00 -28.40 -32.28
C LEU A 54 29.93 -27.87 -30.84
N GLN A 55 29.72 -26.57 -30.68
CA GLN A 55 29.60 -25.91 -29.38
C GLN A 55 28.36 -26.40 -28.62
N ASP A 56 27.19 -26.42 -29.25
CA ASP A 56 25.95 -26.93 -28.65
C ASP A 56 26.10 -28.39 -28.22
N ARG A 57 26.79 -29.21 -29.02
CA ARG A 57 27.10 -30.60 -28.67
C ARG A 57 28.02 -30.71 -27.47
N GLN A 58 29.03 -29.86 -27.35
CA GLN A 58 29.96 -29.84 -26.21
C GLN A 58 29.27 -29.41 -24.91
N ILE A 59 28.36 -28.43 -24.98
CA ILE A 59 27.66 -27.89 -23.80
C ILE A 59 26.45 -28.78 -23.43
N GLY A 60 25.93 -29.59 -24.35
CA GLY A 60 24.87 -30.58 -24.11
C GLY A 60 23.45 -30.02 -24.19
N TRP A 61 23.29 -28.77 -24.64
CA TRP A 61 22.02 -28.09 -24.89
C TRP A 61 22.21 -27.01 -25.96
N ARG A 62 21.13 -26.60 -26.63
CA ARG A 62 21.18 -25.61 -27.71
C ARG A 62 21.37 -24.20 -27.14
N VAL A 63 22.54 -23.61 -27.38
CA VAL A 63 22.88 -22.21 -27.09
C VAL A 63 22.85 -21.36 -28.35
N SER A 64 23.07 -21.97 -29.52
CA SER A 64 22.98 -21.29 -30.83
C SER A 64 21.64 -20.56 -31.02
N GLN A 65 21.71 -19.43 -31.74
CA GLN A 65 20.52 -18.66 -32.05
C GLN A 65 19.55 -19.53 -32.85
N ARG A 66 18.27 -19.51 -32.48
CA ARG A 66 17.25 -20.31 -33.16
C ARG A 66 16.73 -19.66 -34.44
N PHE A 67 16.79 -18.34 -34.52
CA PHE A 67 16.15 -17.57 -35.58
C PHE A 67 17.03 -16.42 -36.04
N ASP A 68 17.00 -16.17 -37.35
CA ASP A 68 17.50 -14.95 -37.96
C ASP A 68 16.34 -13.97 -38.19
N TYR A 69 16.65 -12.68 -38.14
CA TYR A 69 15.67 -11.60 -38.35
C TYR A 69 16.07 -10.78 -39.57
N ILE A 70 15.30 -10.96 -40.66
CA ILE A 70 15.58 -10.30 -41.93
C ILE A 70 14.74 -9.00 -42.01
N PRO A 71 15.36 -7.83 -42.24
CA PRO A 71 14.64 -6.58 -42.45
C PRO A 71 13.73 -6.67 -43.68
N THR A 72 12.49 -6.20 -43.57
CA THR A 72 11.49 -6.31 -44.67
C THR A 72 11.31 -5.02 -45.46
N GLY A 73 11.94 -3.93 -45.05
CA GLY A 73 11.73 -2.58 -45.56
C GLY A 73 10.39 -1.95 -45.16
N LYS A 74 9.56 -2.64 -44.38
CA LYS A 74 8.22 -2.19 -43.96
C LYS A 74 8.27 -1.63 -42.55
N LEU A 75 7.69 -0.47 -42.31
CA LEU A 75 7.64 0.18 -41.00
C LEU A 75 6.37 -0.16 -40.22
N SER A 76 6.44 -0.03 -38.90
CA SER A 76 5.34 -0.21 -37.96
C SER A 76 5.44 0.83 -36.85
N LEU A 77 4.39 1.65 -36.72
CA LEU A 77 4.20 2.59 -35.62
C LEU A 77 3.28 1.98 -34.58
N ARG A 78 3.67 2.03 -33.31
CA ARG A 78 2.87 1.54 -32.18
C ARG A 78 2.91 2.51 -31.01
N ILE A 79 1.75 2.88 -30.48
CA ILE A 79 1.64 3.59 -29.20
C ILE A 79 1.83 2.55 -28.07
N GLU A 80 2.76 2.82 -27.15
CA GLU A 80 3.17 1.94 -26.05
C GLU A 80 2.33 2.09 -24.78
N SER A 81 1.06 2.48 -24.93
CA SER A 81 0.23 2.82 -23.78
C SER A 81 -0.56 1.61 -23.25
N TYR A 82 -0.72 1.55 -21.93
CA TYR A 82 -1.57 0.57 -21.23
C TYR A 82 -3.07 0.93 -21.36
N LEU A 83 -3.52 1.17 -22.60
CA LEU A 83 -4.89 1.57 -22.92
C LEU A 83 -5.72 0.41 -23.48
N HIS A 84 -5.42 -0.82 -23.04
CA HIS A 84 -6.09 -2.02 -23.53
C HIS A 84 -7.61 -1.91 -23.34
N GLY A 85 -8.36 -2.02 -24.42
CA GLY A 85 -9.83 -1.91 -24.44
C GLY A 85 -10.38 -0.48 -24.37
N MET A 86 -9.54 0.54 -24.14
CA MET A 86 -9.97 1.95 -24.11
C MET A 86 -9.81 2.64 -25.47
N VAL A 87 -8.89 2.14 -26.31
CA VAL A 87 -8.66 2.67 -27.65
C VAL A 87 -8.76 1.52 -28.66
N SER A 88 -9.46 1.77 -29.76
CA SER A 88 -9.73 0.77 -30.81
C SER A 88 -8.49 0.41 -31.64
N ARG A 89 -7.54 1.34 -31.79
CA ARG A 89 -6.32 1.14 -32.58
C ARG A 89 -5.12 1.86 -32.01
N THR A 90 -4.03 1.12 -31.82
CA THR A 90 -2.75 1.63 -31.29
C THR A 90 -1.55 1.24 -32.17
N ARG A 91 -1.79 0.59 -33.31
CA ARG A 91 -0.76 0.14 -34.24
C ARG A 91 -1.16 0.43 -35.69
N TRP A 92 -0.18 0.93 -36.45
CA TRP A 92 -0.23 1.15 -37.89
C TRP A 92 1.04 0.59 -38.51
N SER A 93 0.93 -0.04 -39.66
CA SER A 93 2.06 -0.70 -40.31
C SER A 93 1.95 -0.55 -41.81
N ASP A 94 3.10 -0.54 -42.48
CA ASP A 94 3.16 -0.64 -43.93
C ASP A 94 2.54 -1.95 -44.38
N SER A 95 1.73 -1.84 -45.42
CA SER A 95 1.07 -2.97 -46.05
C SER A 95 1.21 -2.84 -47.56
N ASN A 96 0.83 -3.89 -48.30
CA ASN A 96 0.82 -3.82 -49.76
C ASN A 96 -0.21 -2.81 -50.30
N LYS A 97 -1.11 -2.27 -49.45
CA LYS A 97 -2.21 -1.38 -49.83
C LYS A 97 -2.02 0.06 -49.35
N ALA A 98 -1.18 0.30 -48.36
CA ALA A 98 -0.99 1.61 -47.73
C ALA A 98 0.35 1.65 -46.99
N LEU A 99 1.08 2.74 -47.14
CA LEU A 99 2.25 3.06 -46.33
C LEU A 99 1.82 3.76 -45.03
N ILE A 100 2.72 3.86 -44.06
CA ILE A 100 2.53 4.64 -42.84
C ILE A 100 2.35 6.12 -43.16
N GLU A 101 3.03 6.61 -44.19
CA GLU A 101 2.95 7.99 -44.67
C GLU A 101 1.56 8.32 -45.22
N ASP A 102 0.85 7.34 -45.79
CA ASP A 102 -0.54 7.50 -46.22
C ASP A 102 -1.54 7.43 -45.05
N GLN A 103 -1.10 6.97 -43.88
CA GLN A 103 -1.92 6.75 -42.69
C GLN A 103 -1.76 7.86 -41.63
N LEU A 104 -1.09 8.97 -41.94
CA LEU A 104 -0.77 10.01 -40.95
C LEU A 104 -2.01 10.56 -40.24
N GLU A 105 -3.09 10.85 -40.97
CA GLU A 105 -4.35 11.34 -40.37
C GLU A 105 -4.96 10.31 -39.40
N ALA A 106 -4.97 9.03 -39.78
CA ALA A 106 -5.46 7.95 -38.93
C ALA A 106 -4.57 7.72 -37.70
N ILE A 107 -3.26 7.91 -37.85
CA ILE A 107 -2.29 7.87 -36.74
C ILE A 107 -2.58 9.00 -35.77
N LEU A 108 -2.69 10.25 -36.24
CA LEU A 108 -2.99 11.41 -35.40
C LEU A 108 -4.32 11.25 -34.65
N THR A 109 -5.36 10.78 -35.33
CA THR A 109 -6.65 10.44 -34.69
C THR A 109 -6.46 9.41 -33.57
N GLY A 110 -5.63 8.39 -33.80
CA GLY A 110 -5.28 7.41 -32.78
C GLY A 110 -4.55 8.00 -31.58
N PHE A 111 -3.66 8.97 -31.80
CA PHE A 111 -2.99 9.70 -30.73
C PHE A 111 -3.96 10.55 -29.90
N ILE A 112 -4.93 11.23 -30.53
CA ILE A 112 -5.96 12.00 -29.82
C ILE A 112 -6.78 11.07 -28.90
N HIS A 113 -7.29 9.96 -29.43
CA HIS A 113 -8.05 9.00 -28.62
C HIS A 113 -7.20 8.38 -27.51
N ALA A 114 -5.92 8.12 -27.78
CA ALA A 114 -5.00 7.63 -26.76
C ALA A 114 -4.75 8.67 -25.65
N ALA A 115 -4.69 9.96 -25.99
CA ALA A 115 -4.49 11.04 -25.02
C ALA A 115 -5.72 11.15 -24.11
N ASP A 116 -6.92 11.16 -24.68
CA ASP A 116 -8.16 11.21 -23.89
C ASP A 116 -8.28 10.00 -22.95
N ALA A 117 -8.03 8.78 -23.44
CA ALA A 117 -8.05 7.58 -22.62
C ALA A 117 -6.96 7.61 -21.51
N ALA A 118 -5.77 8.15 -21.81
CA ALA A 118 -4.71 8.32 -20.81
C ALA A 118 -5.11 9.31 -19.71
N ARG A 119 -5.75 10.42 -20.07
CA ARG A 119 -6.31 11.42 -19.15
C ARG A 119 -7.33 10.79 -18.20
N GLN A 120 -8.35 10.12 -18.76
CA GLN A 120 -9.40 9.45 -17.98
C GLN A 120 -8.81 8.41 -17.00
N LEU A 121 -7.81 7.66 -17.45
CA LEU A 121 -7.13 6.67 -16.60
C LEU A 121 -6.31 7.32 -15.49
N ARG A 122 -5.65 8.45 -15.74
CA ARG A 122 -4.97 9.21 -14.69
C ARG A 122 -5.96 9.74 -13.65
N GLU A 123 -7.04 10.38 -14.09
CA GLU A 123 -8.06 10.94 -13.21
C GLU A 123 -8.69 9.85 -12.33
N LYS A 124 -9.02 8.69 -12.93
CA LYS A 124 -9.54 7.54 -12.19
C LYS A 124 -8.54 7.04 -11.15
N ARG A 125 -7.26 6.88 -11.51
CA ARG A 125 -6.21 6.44 -10.57
C ARG A 125 -6.02 7.42 -9.42
N GLU A 126 -6.07 8.72 -9.70
CA GLU A 126 -5.94 9.75 -8.67
C GLU A 126 -7.15 9.71 -7.71
N ALA A 127 -8.36 9.58 -8.23
CA ALA A 127 -9.56 9.43 -7.41
C ALA A 127 -9.54 8.13 -6.57
N ASP A 128 -9.13 7.00 -7.17
CA ASP A 128 -9.02 5.72 -6.46
C ASP A 128 -7.94 5.78 -5.37
N LYS A 129 -6.81 6.43 -5.64
CA LYS A 129 -5.74 6.66 -4.67
C LYS A 129 -6.23 7.50 -3.49
N GLN A 130 -6.92 8.60 -3.75
CA GLN A 130 -7.48 9.45 -2.68
C GLN A 130 -8.49 8.69 -1.82
N ARG A 131 -9.37 7.89 -2.45
CA ARG A 131 -10.33 7.03 -1.74
C ARG A 131 -9.63 5.98 -0.89
N TRP A 132 -8.60 5.32 -1.43
CA TRP A 132 -7.83 4.32 -0.72
C TRP A 132 -7.08 4.93 0.47
N GLU A 133 -6.43 6.08 0.29
CA GLU A 133 -5.72 6.78 1.37
C GLU A 133 -6.68 7.21 2.48
N ALA A 134 -7.86 7.74 2.14
CA ALA A 134 -8.87 8.11 3.13
C ALA A 134 -9.41 6.89 3.89
N ALA A 135 -9.72 5.80 3.19
CA ALA A 135 -10.18 4.56 3.81
C ALA A 135 -9.11 3.94 4.72
N TYR A 136 -7.85 3.94 4.27
CA TYR A 136 -6.72 3.44 5.04
C TYR A 136 -6.49 4.24 6.33
N ARG A 137 -6.53 5.58 6.26
CA ARG A 137 -6.43 6.45 7.44
C ARG A 137 -7.57 6.21 8.43
N GLU A 138 -8.80 6.09 7.94
CA GLU A 138 -9.95 5.80 8.79
C GLU A 138 -9.86 4.42 9.45
N GLN A 139 -9.39 3.40 8.73
CA GLN A 139 -9.17 2.07 9.30
C GLN A 139 -8.10 2.12 10.40
N LEU A 140 -6.96 2.78 10.16
CA LEU A 140 -5.90 2.92 11.15
C LEU A 140 -6.39 3.65 12.41
N ARG A 141 -7.20 4.70 12.23
CA ARG A 141 -7.84 5.43 13.33
C ARG A 141 -8.77 4.53 14.14
N ARG A 142 -9.59 3.70 13.47
CA ARG A 142 -10.50 2.75 14.13
C ARG A 142 -9.74 1.69 14.93
N GLU A 143 -8.71 1.09 14.34
CA GLU A 143 -7.89 0.07 15.00
C GLU A 143 -7.21 0.63 16.25
N ARG A 144 -6.64 1.84 16.15
CA ARG A 144 -6.05 2.54 17.29
C ARG A 144 -7.08 2.84 18.37
N ASN A 145 -8.22 3.41 18.01
CA ASN A 145 -9.30 3.70 18.95
C ASN A 145 -9.80 2.43 19.65
N ALA A 146 -9.97 1.34 18.92
CA ALA A 146 -10.36 0.05 19.48
C ALA A 146 -9.32 -0.50 20.46
N LYS A 147 -8.03 -0.35 20.17
CA LYS A 147 -6.94 -0.74 21.07
C LYS A 147 -7.00 0.05 22.38
N ILE A 148 -7.12 1.37 22.29
CA ILE A 148 -7.15 2.24 23.48
C ILE A 148 -8.42 2.00 24.30
N GLU A 149 -9.58 1.82 23.65
CA GLU A 149 -10.81 1.45 24.36
C GLU A 149 -10.71 0.10 25.06
N LYS A 150 -10.01 -0.87 24.47
CA LYS A 150 -9.72 -2.15 25.13
C LYS A 150 -8.84 -1.97 26.35
N GLU A 151 -7.78 -1.16 26.26
CA GLU A 151 -6.88 -0.86 27.38
C GLU A 151 -7.61 -0.14 28.52
N LYS A 152 -8.43 0.88 28.21
CA LYS A 152 -9.29 1.57 29.19
C LYS A 152 -10.20 0.60 29.94
N ARG A 153 -10.89 -0.28 29.21
CA ARG A 153 -11.78 -1.29 29.82
C ARG A 153 -11.01 -2.24 30.72
N GLN A 154 -9.84 -2.70 30.29
CA GLN A 154 -9.02 -3.62 31.06
C GLN A 154 -8.55 -2.97 32.37
N GLN A 155 -8.04 -1.74 32.32
CA GLN A 155 -7.66 -1.00 33.51
C GLN A 155 -8.83 -0.84 34.48
N LEU A 156 -10.02 -0.47 33.99
CA LEU A 156 -11.21 -0.34 34.84
C LEU A 156 -11.57 -1.67 35.52
N PHE A 157 -11.52 -2.78 34.80
CA PHE A 157 -11.81 -4.10 35.37
C PHE A 157 -10.78 -4.54 36.40
N ASP A 158 -9.50 -4.26 36.17
CA ASP A 158 -8.44 -4.59 37.12
C ASP A 158 -8.60 -3.78 38.41
N LYS A 159 -8.86 -2.46 38.31
CA LYS A 159 -9.12 -1.62 39.49
C LYS A 159 -10.41 -2.02 40.22
N ALA A 160 -11.48 -2.36 39.51
CA ALA A 160 -12.70 -2.88 40.15
C ALA A 160 -12.46 -4.19 40.90
N ARG A 161 -11.58 -5.06 40.38
CA ARG A 161 -11.18 -6.30 41.05
C ARG A 161 -10.35 -6.01 42.30
N ASP A 162 -9.40 -5.09 42.24
CA ASP A 162 -8.57 -4.71 43.39
C ASP A 162 -9.41 -4.08 44.50
N TRP A 163 -10.36 -3.20 44.12
CA TRP A 163 -11.34 -2.66 45.06
C TRP A 163 -12.16 -3.76 45.74
N ARG A 164 -12.70 -4.71 44.97
CA ARG A 164 -13.45 -5.84 45.55
C ARG A 164 -12.62 -6.65 46.54
N LYS A 165 -11.36 -6.95 46.23
CA LYS A 165 -10.47 -7.65 47.17
C LYS A 165 -10.22 -6.84 48.43
N ALA A 166 -10.09 -5.52 48.32
CA ALA A 166 -9.94 -4.64 49.48
C ALA A 166 -11.17 -4.68 50.39
N GLU A 167 -12.38 -4.72 49.82
CA GLU A 167 -13.62 -4.91 50.58
C GLU A 167 -13.64 -6.28 51.28
N GLU A 168 -13.27 -7.35 50.57
CA GLU A 168 -13.20 -8.70 51.15
C GLU A 168 -12.22 -8.78 52.33
N VAL A 169 -11.04 -8.15 52.22
CA VAL A 169 -10.06 -8.04 53.30
C VAL A 169 -10.60 -7.19 54.46
N THR A 170 -11.29 -6.09 54.16
CA THR A 170 -11.89 -5.21 55.18
C THR A 170 -12.93 -5.96 56.00
N SER A 171 -13.86 -6.65 55.33
CA SER A 171 -14.87 -7.47 56.01
C SER A 171 -14.24 -8.59 56.85
N PHE A 172 -13.14 -9.19 56.39
CA PHE A 172 -12.44 -10.21 57.17
C PHE A 172 -11.79 -9.63 58.44
N ILE A 173 -11.11 -8.47 58.33
CA ILE A 173 -10.53 -7.77 59.49
C ILE A 173 -11.62 -7.39 60.50
N GLU A 174 -12.75 -6.87 60.02
CA GLU A 174 -13.90 -6.52 60.87
C GLU A 174 -14.47 -7.75 61.58
N ALA A 175 -14.62 -8.88 60.88
CA ALA A 175 -15.07 -10.13 61.48
C ALA A 175 -14.12 -10.64 62.57
N VAL A 176 -12.80 -10.51 62.37
CA VAL A 176 -11.79 -10.86 63.39
C VAL A 176 -11.88 -9.94 64.60
N LYS A 177 -11.95 -8.61 64.38
CA LYS A 177 -12.11 -7.62 65.46
C LYS A 177 -13.37 -7.89 66.27
N HIS A 178 -14.50 -8.17 65.62
CA HIS A 178 -15.73 -8.54 66.30
C HIS A 178 -15.59 -9.86 67.08
N GLY A 179 -14.91 -10.87 66.52
CA GLY A 179 -14.61 -12.12 67.21
C GLY A 179 -13.79 -11.94 68.49
N MET A 180 -12.93 -10.92 68.54
CA MET A 180 -12.20 -10.54 69.75
C MET A 180 -13.13 -9.88 70.79
N GLU A 181 -14.00 -8.96 70.36
CA GLU A 181 -14.95 -8.26 71.23
C GLU A 181 -15.92 -9.23 71.95
N VAL A 182 -16.40 -10.25 71.26
CA VAL A 182 -17.33 -11.25 71.81
C VAL A 182 -16.61 -12.43 72.49
N GLY A 183 -15.27 -12.41 72.55
CA GLY A 183 -14.46 -13.41 73.23
C GLY A 183 -14.32 -14.76 72.52
N MET A 184 -14.67 -14.86 71.23
CA MET A 184 -14.45 -16.07 70.42
C MET A 184 -13.01 -16.22 69.94
N ILE A 185 -12.29 -15.11 69.78
CA ILE A 185 -10.89 -15.06 69.37
C ILE A 185 -10.08 -14.47 70.53
N PRO A 186 -9.08 -15.18 71.08
CA PRO A 186 -8.27 -14.67 72.17
C PRO A 186 -7.36 -13.52 71.68
N THR A 187 -7.29 -12.45 72.45
CA THR A 187 -6.37 -11.34 72.21
C THR A 187 -4.94 -11.76 72.53
N SER A 188 -4.01 -11.51 71.60
CA SER A 188 -2.57 -11.73 71.80
C SER A 188 -1.75 -10.64 71.10
N PRO A 189 -0.51 -10.37 71.54
CA PRO A 189 0.38 -9.41 70.88
C PRO A 189 0.61 -9.72 69.39
N ASP A 190 0.78 -11.01 69.04
CA ASP A 190 0.96 -11.45 67.65
C ASP A 190 -0.27 -11.15 66.78
N LEU A 191 -1.48 -11.23 67.34
CA LEU A 191 -2.72 -10.91 66.63
C LEU A 191 -2.86 -9.40 66.40
N GLU A 192 -2.47 -8.57 67.37
CA GLU A 192 -2.47 -7.10 67.23
C GLU A 192 -1.44 -6.63 66.19
N GLU A 193 -0.27 -7.26 66.15
CA GLU A 193 0.74 -7.03 65.13
C GLU A 193 0.22 -7.44 63.74
N TRP A 194 -0.42 -8.61 63.63
CA TRP A 194 -1.05 -9.07 62.40
C TRP A 194 -2.16 -8.13 61.92
N LEU A 195 -3.02 -7.62 62.82
CA LEU A 195 -4.08 -6.66 62.47
C LEU A 195 -3.50 -5.35 61.94
N THR A 196 -2.42 -4.85 62.55
CA THR A 196 -1.72 -3.65 62.09
C THR A 196 -1.16 -3.84 60.67
N TRP A 197 -0.55 -4.99 60.41
CA TRP A 197 -0.09 -5.35 59.07
C TRP A 197 -1.26 -5.49 58.08
N ALA A 198 -2.35 -6.16 58.46
CA ALA A 198 -3.52 -6.36 57.59
C ALA A 198 -4.20 -5.04 57.21
N ASP A 199 -4.29 -4.08 58.14
CA ASP A 199 -4.78 -2.73 57.86
C ASP A 199 -3.88 -1.98 56.86
N SER A 200 -2.55 -2.20 56.89
CA SER A 200 -1.63 -1.66 55.87
C SER A 200 -1.86 -2.28 54.48
N VAL A 201 -2.14 -3.59 54.42
CA VAL A 201 -2.46 -4.30 53.16
C VAL A 201 -3.76 -3.77 52.55
N LYS A 202 -4.82 -3.59 53.35
CA LYS A 202 -6.07 -2.95 52.93
C LYS A 202 -5.83 -1.60 52.28
N ILE A 203 -5.00 -0.75 52.89
CA ILE A 203 -4.70 0.59 52.36
C ILE A 203 -4.02 0.50 51.00
N SER A 204 -3.02 -0.39 50.87
CA SER A 204 -2.27 -0.58 49.62
C SER A 204 -3.10 -1.17 48.48
N LEU A 205 -4.08 -2.02 48.81
CA LEU A 205 -4.90 -2.75 47.84
C LEU A 205 -6.08 -1.93 47.33
N ASN A 206 -6.63 -1.03 48.14
CA ASN A 206 -7.80 -0.25 47.75
C ASN A 206 -7.40 0.86 46.75
N PRO A 207 -7.82 0.76 45.48
CA PRO A 207 -7.44 1.73 44.45
C PRO A 207 -8.03 3.13 44.70
N LEU A 208 -9.06 3.26 45.55
CA LEU A 208 -9.62 4.56 45.93
C LEU A 208 -8.69 5.40 46.81
N ASN A 209 -7.75 4.76 47.51
CA ASN A 209 -6.75 5.47 48.32
C ASN A 209 -5.69 6.19 47.48
N ASN A 210 -5.62 5.89 46.18
CA ASN A 210 -4.75 6.57 45.22
C ASN A 210 -5.50 6.88 43.92
N PHE A 211 -6.71 7.45 44.06
CA PHE A 211 -7.60 7.72 42.94
C PHE A 211 -7.00 8.71 41.93
N GLU A 212 -6.19 9.67 42.39
CA GLU A 212 -5.50 10.62 41.51
C GLU A 212 -4.56 9.93 40.51
N SER A 213 -3.86 8.88 40.94
CA SER A 213 -3.02 8.06 40.05
C SER A 213 -3.85 7.37 38.96
N LEU A 214 -5.07 6.94 39.27
CA LEU A 214 -5.98 6.32 38.30
C LEU A 214 -6.44 7.33 37.23
N LEU A 215 -6.78 8.53 37.68
CA LEU A 215 -7.16 9.61 36.76
C LEU A 215 -5.99 10.04 35.88
N HIS A 216 -4.77 10.04 36.42
CA HIS A 216 -3.56 10.32 35.66
C HIS A 216 -3.28 9.27 34.59
N GLU A 217 -3.35 7.97 34.94
CA GLU A 217 -3.21 6.85 33.99
C GLU A 217 -4.25 6.92 32.87
N TYR A 218 -5.51 7.22 33.21
CA TYR A 218 -6.59 7.40 32.23
C TYR A 218 -6.35 8.63 31.33
N SER A 219 -5.91 9.75 31.91
CA SER A 219 -5.62 10.98 31.15
C SER A 219 -4.47 10.77 30.17
N LYS A 220 -3.46 9.98 30.55
CA LYS A 220 -2.36 9.60 29.66
C LYS A 220 -2.85 8.80 28.45
N LEU A 221 -3.75 7.83 28.67
CA LEU A 221 -4.38 7.08 27.58
C LEU A 221 -5.24 7.96 26.64
N LEU A 222 -5.78 9.07 27.14
CA LEU A 222 -6.53 10.05 26.33
C LEU A 222 -5.61 10.99 25.55
N GLN A 223 -4.48 11.41 26.12
CA GLN A 223 -3.47 12.21 25.41
C GLN A 223 -2.89 11.42 24.24
N ASP A 224 -2.67 10.11 24.43
CA ASP A 224 -2.30 9.18 23.35
C ASP A 224 -3.41 8.98 22.30
N GLN A 225 -4.65 9.43 22.55
CA GLN A 225 -5.73 9.50 21.54
C GLN A 225 -5.79 10.84 20.80
N SER A 226 -5.40 11.95 21.43
CA SER A 226 -5.54 13.31 20.88
C SER A 226 -4.32 13.78 20.09
N ASP A 227 -3.12 13.31 20.41
CA ASP A 227 -1.88 13.82 19.84
C ASP A 227 -1.53 13.22 18.46
N THR A 228 -2.51 12.67 17.72
CA THR A 228 -2.26 12.10 16.37
C THR A 228 -3.51 12.03 15.50
#